data_AF-A0A2E5ECI0-F1
#
_entry.id   AF-A0A2E5ECI0-F1
#
_cell.length_a   1.000
_cell.length_b   1.000
_cell.length_c   1.000
_cell.angle_alpha   90.00
_cell.angle_beta   90.00
_cell.angle_gamma   90.00
#
_symmetry.space_group_name_H-M   'P 1'
#
loop_
_entity.id
_entity.type
_entity.pdbx_description
1 polymer ?
#
loop_
_entity_poly.entity_id
_entity_poly.type
_entity_poly.pdbx_seq_one_letter_code
_entity_poly.pdbx_strand_id
1 'polypeptide(L)'
;MRFRYQSRRYQVRNYGPHAVMSLLMLVLSSQTVHAQNINDRWNQIQERWHAEQNHHDRDARMLSTLIYADLDVSLQEVPVKEALNWLERQVGTRFQVSYMDGTASDGIVPDTKITLELEDTPALNVLERILEQCSAAQKAPCLWQLRWGLVYVGTLDAMGEARLQMIRIYPLADLVTSIPDFDNPPDLNLGGGSGGGNGGGNGGGSGGGGGGGGSDRPSDYEWNDERKEELILLIQTMVEPSAWKSNGGDAATMMFQDSNLVIRAPGYIHRQIDGFPYAIPTPENRPIRSIRIAGRHLTVEKSITERVKDDVIGKPTSP
;
A
#
# COMPACT_ATOMS: atom_id res chain seq x y z
N MET A 1 49.18 2.38 1.15
CA MET A 1 48.35 2.42 -0.07
C MET A 1 46.92 2.78 0.31
N ARG A 2 46.45 3.98 -0.07
CA ARG A 2 45.07 4.44 0.17
C ARG A 2 44.23 4.13 -1.07
N PHE A 3 43.21 3.28 -0.95
CA PHE A 3 42.20 3.13 -2.00
C PHE A 3 41.05 4.11 -1.75
N ARG A 4 40.92 5.10 -2.64
CA ARG A 4 39.78 6.02 -2.72
C ARG A 4 38.62 5.29 -3.39
N TYR A 5 37.47 5.22 -2.73
CA TYR A 5 36.23 4.78 -3.34
C TYR A 5 35.60 6.00 -4.05
N GLN A 6 35.56 5.98 -5.38
CA GLN A 6 34.81 6.96 -6.17
C GLN A 6 33.32 6.58 -6.15
N SER A 7 32.49 7.47 -5.62
CA SER A 7 31.04 7.36 -5.76
C SER A 7 30.64 7.64 -7.21
N ARG A 8 30.13 6.61 -7.90
CA ARG A 8 29.46 6.79 -9.19
C ARG A 8 28.10 7.44 -8.93
N ARG A 9 27.93 8.67 -9.40
CA ARG A 9 26.63 9.33 -9.53
C ARG A 9 25.74 8.48 -10.45
N TYR A 10 24.62 7.98 -9.94
CA TYR A 10 23.57 7.41 -10.78
C TYR A 10 22.85 8.56 -11.49
N GLN A 11 23.01 8.62 -12.81
CA GLN A 11 22.14 9.42 -13.68
C GLN A 11 20.77 8.76 -13.70
N VAL A 12 19.74 9.51 -13.30
CA VAL A 12 18.33 9.14 -13.51
C VAL A 12 18.08 9.10 -15.01
N ARG A 13 17.88 7.91 -15.55
CA ARG A 13 17.53 7.70 -16.96
C ARG A 13 16.04 7.98 -17.10
N ASN A 14 15.70 9.09 -17.75
CA ASN A 14 14.33 9.40 -18.18
C ASN A 14 13.81 8.24 -19.03
N TYR A 15 12.83 7.51 -18.52
CA TYR A 15 12.01 6.63 -19.34
C TYR A 15 10.85 7.47 -19.91
N GLY A 16 10.95 7.75 -21.21
CA GLY A 16 9.87 8.35 -21.99
C GLY A 16 8.68 7.38 -22.17
N PRO A 17 7.54 7.88 -22.66
CA PRO A 17 6.24 7.22 -22.55
C PRO A 17 6.06 6.17 -23.66
N HIS A 18 6.69 5.01 -23.54
CA HIS A 18 6.46 3.89 -24.44
C HIS A 18 6.53 2.56 -23.69
N ALA A 19 5.53 2.26 -22.85
CA ALA A 19 5.19 0.89 -22.44
C ALA A 19 3.97 0.85 -21.50
N VAL A 20 2.79 1.29 -21.94
CA VAL A 20 1.51 0.68 -21.51
C VAL A 20 0.54 0.81 -22.69
N MET A 21 0.79 0.02 -23.72
CA MET A 21 -0.01 -0.03 -24.94
C MET A 21 -0.45 -1.48 -25.11
N SER A 22 -1.54 -1.86 -24.42
CA SER A 22 -2.39 -3.03 -24.72
C SER A 22 -3.48 -3.19 -23.67
N LEU A 23 -4.69 -2.69 -23.93
CA LEU A 23 -5.93 -3.47 -23.75
C LEU A 23 -7.12 -2.80 -24.47
N LEU A 24 -7.66 -3.56 -25.43
CA LEU A 24 -9.00 -3.54 -26.04
C LEU A 24 -9.48 -2.36 -26.90
N MET A 25 -9.20 -2.49 -28.22
CA MET A 25 -10.14 -2.09 -29.28
C MET A 25 -11.28 -3.12 -29.40
N LEU A 26 -12.53 -2.70 -29.17
CA LEU A 26 -13.69 -3.30 -29.85
C LEU A 26 -14.90 -2.37 -29.85
N VAL A 27 -14.99 -1.43 -30.81
CA VAL A 27 -16.24 -1.11 -31.54
C VAL A 27 -15.83 -0.52 -32.90
N LEU A 28 -15.87 -1.34 -33.96
CA LEU A 28 -15.84 -0.87 -35.35
C LEU A 28 -17.29 -0.71 -35.82
N SER A 29 -17.81 0.53 -35.80
CA SER A 29 -18.61 1.12 -36.88
C SER A 29 -19.26 2.44 -36.45
N SER A 30 -18.55 3.57 -36.61
CA SER A 30 -19.09 4.92 -36.91
C SER A 30 -17.97 5.96 -36.80
N GLN A 31 -17.18 6.09 -37.88
CA GLN A 31 -16.11 7.07 -37.95
C GLN A 31 -16.70 8.48 -38.08
N THR A 32 -16.55 9.29 -37.03
CA THR A 32 -16.17 10.74 -37.04
C THR A 32 -16.58 11.47 -35.75
N VAL A 33 -17.48 10.91 -34.93
CA VAL A 33 -17.92 11.53 -33.63
C VAL A 33 -17.10 11.03 -32.42
N HIS A 34 -16.33 9.94 -32.56
CA HIS A 34 -15.64 9.28 -31.44
C HIS A 34 -14.27 9.88 -31.03
N ALA A 35 -13.58 10.60 -31.91
CA ALA A 35 -12.21 11.07 -31.61
C ALA A 35 -12.16 12.21 -30.58
N GLN A 36 -13.16 13.11 -30.59
CA GLN A 36 -13.28 14.17 -29.58
C GLN A 36 -13.57 13.60 -28.20
N ASN A 37 -14.51 12.65 -28.11
CA ASN A 37 -14.89 11.98 -26.87
C ASN A 37 -13.75 11.17 -26.23
N ILE A 38 -12.89 10.53 -27.05
CA ILE A 38 -11.73 9.79 -26.54
C ILE A 38 -10.69 10.75 -25.95
N ASN A 39 -10.36 11.85 -26.64
CA ASN A 39 -9.42 12.85 -26.12
C ASN A 39 -9.95 13.53 -24.86
N ASP A 40 -11.24 13.86 -24.82
CA ASP A 40 -11.88 14.44 -23.64
C ASP A 40 -11.89 13.46 -22.44
N ARG A 41 -12.16 12.18 -22.71
CA ARG A 41 -12.08 11.12 -21.70
C ARG A 41 -10.65 10.87 -21.22
N TRP A 42 -9.65 10.96 -22.12
CA TRP A 42 -8.23 10.88 -21.74
C TRP A 42 -7.81 12.06 -20.88
N ASN A 43 -8.21 13.28 -21.25
CA ASN A 43 -7.95 14.48 -20.45
C ASN A 43 -8.58 14.35 -19.06
N GLN A 44 -9.83 13.89 -18.96
CA GLN A 44 -10.48 13.64 -17.67
C GLN A 44 -9.78 12.57 -16.82
N ILE A 45 -9.28 11.50 -17.44
CA ILE A 45 -8.50 10.46 -16.73
C ILE A 45 -7.16 11.04 -16.25
N GLN A 46 -6.45 11.78 -17.10
CA GLN A 46 -5.20 12.44 -16.74
C GLN A 46 -5.38 13.48 -15.64
N GLU A 47 -6.42 14.31 -15.71
CA GLU A 47 -6.76 15.28 -14.67
C GLU A 47 -7.05 14.60 -13.33
N ARG A 48 -7.79 13.47 -13.34
CA ARG A 48 -8.03 12.67 -12.14
C ARG A 48 -6.73 12.11 -11.57
N TRP A 49 -5.85 11.56 -12.40
CA TRP A 49 -4.56 11.03 -11.97
C TRP A 49 -3.65 12.13 -11.42
N HIS A 50 -3.61 13.30 -12.06
CA HIS A 50 -2.84 14.44 -11.56
C HIS A 50 -3.42 14.98 -10.25
N ALA A 51 -4.75 15.05 -10.11
CA ALA A 51 -5.38 15.43 -8.86
C ALA A 51 -5.03 14.43 -7.74
N GLU A 52 -5.13 13.13 -8.02
CA GLU A 52 -4.80 12.06 -7.10
C GLU A 52 -3.32 12.08 -6.69
N GLN A 53 -2.40 12.23 -7.65
CA GLN A 53 -0.98 12.43 -7.37
C GLN A 53 -0.73 13.68 -6.49
N ASN A 54 -1.41 14.79 -6.76
CA ASN A 54 -1.30 15.99 -5.94
C ASN A 54 -1.81 15.77 -4.51
N HIS A 55 -2.83 14.94 -4.31
CA HIS A 55 -3.29 14.54 -2.97
C HIS A 55 -2.26 13.67 -2.27
N HIS A 56 -1.72 12.66 -2.97
CA HIS A 56 -0.65 11.80 -2.44
C HIS A 56 0.58 12.59 -2.03
N ASP A 57 1.02 13.56 -2.83
CA ASP A 57 2.17 14.40 -2.50
C ASP A 57 1.94 15.22 -1.21
N ARG A 58 0.72 15.72 -1.00
CA ARG A 58 0.36 16.43 0.24
C ARG A 58 0.33 15.49 1.44
N ASP A 59 -0.31 14.32 1.29
CA ASP A 59 -0.39 13.33 2.35
C ASP A 59 1.00 12.79 2.72
N ALA A 60 1.86 12.56 1.73
CA ALA A 60 3.23 12.10 1.92
C ALA A 60 4.09 13.12 2.67
N ARG A 61 3.95 14.42 2.36
CA ARG A 61 4.59 15.50 3.11
C ARG A 61 4.08 15.57 4.54
N MET A 62 2.78 15.40 4.74
CA MET A 62 2.17 15.41 6.06
C MET A 62 2.73 14.28 6.94
N LEU A 63 2.75 13.07 6.39
CA LEU A 63 3.31 11.91 7.07
C LEU A 63 4.81 12.06 7.34
N SER A 64 5.55 12.61 6.37
CA SER A 64 6.97 12.94 6.54
C SER A 64 7.16 13.87 7.74
N THR A 65 6.39 14.96 7.85
CA THR A 65 6.48 15.86 9.00
C THR A 65 6.23 15.12 10.31
N LEU A 66 5.19 14.29 10.41
CA LEU A 66 4.90 13.54 11.63
C LEU A 66 6.00 12.54 12.01
N ILE A 67 6.65 11.91 11.02
CA ILE A 67 7.70 10.91 11.23
C ILE A 67 9.04 11.56 11.62
N TYR A 68 9.36 12.71 11.05
CA TYR A 68 10.68 13.34 11.18
C TYR A 68 10.72 14.53 12.15
N ALA A 69 9.58 15.06 12.59
CA ALA A 69 9.52 16.14 13.58
C ALA A 69 9.59 15.57 15.00
N ASP A 70 10.55 16.07 15.78
CA ASP A 70 10.84 15.56 17.12
C ASP A 70 10.44 16.55 18.17
N LEU A 71 9.74 16.02 19.17
CA LEU A 71 9.10 16.81 20.19
C LEU A 71 9.53 16.32 21.57
N ASP A 72 9.85 17.30 22.41
CA ASP A 72 9.88 17.12 23.86
C ASP A 72 8.50 17.50 24.39
N VAL A 73 7.89 16.57 25.12
CA VAL A 73 6.49 16.63 25.54
C VAL A 73 6.43 16.50 27.05
N SER A 74 5.86 17.52 27.70
CA SER A 74 5.49 17.47 29.12
C SER A 74 4.05 17.96 29.24
N LEU A 75 3.14 17.00 29.42
CA LEU A 75 1.70 17.21 29.60
C LEU A 75 1.30 16.56 30.92
N GLN A 76 0.62 17.31 31.78
CA GLN A 76 0.13 16.83 33.07
C GLN A 76 -1.34 17.18 33.22
N GLU A 77 -2.20 16.16 33.13
CA GLU A 77 -3.67 16.29 33.21
C GLU A 77 -4.26 17.35 32.23
N VAL A 78 -3.69 17.43 31.03
CA VAL A 78 -4.12 18.37 29.99
C VAL A 78 -5.31 17.79 29.22
N PRO A 79 -6.40 18.54 28.96
CA PRO A 79 -7.49 18.08 28.09
C PRO A 79 -6.97 17.69 26.70
N VAL A 80 -7.46 16.58 26.14
CA VAL A 80 -7.03 16.09 24.81
C VAL A 80 -7.21 17.13 23.72
N LYS A 81 -8.27 17.95 23.80
CA LYS A 81 -8.48 19.04 22.85
C LYS A 81 -7.32 20.03 22.86
N GLU A 82 -6.80 20.36 24.03
CA GLU A 82 -5.64 21.24 24.18
C GLU A 82 -4.34 20.54 23.76
N ALA A 83 -4.16 19.26 24.11
CA ALA A 83 -3.01 18.47 23.73
C ALA A 83 -2.88 18.32 22.20
N LEU A 84 -3.98 18.02 21.50
CA LEU A 84 -3.98 17.92 20.03
C LEU A 84 -3.78 19.29 19.36
N ASN A 85 -4.38 20.36 19.90
CA ASN A 85 -4.12 21.72 19.42
C ASN A 85 -2.66 22.16 19.63
N TRP A 86 -2.05 21.76 20.74
CA TRP A 86 -0.64 21.98 20.99
C TRP A 86 0.21 21.23 19.96
N LEU A 87 -0.09 19.95 19.73
CA LEU A 87 0.63 19.13 18.77
C LEU A 87 0.55 19.73 17.36
N GLU A 88 -0.64 20.10 16.88
CA GLU A 88 -0.86 20.78 15.60
C GLU A 88 0.03 22.02 15.44
N ARG A 89 0.17 22.85 16.50
CA ARG A 89 1.05 24.04 16.47
C ARG A 89 2.53 23.67 16.41
N GLN A 90 2.95 22.62 17.09
CA GLN A 90 4.35 22.18 17.08
C GLN A 90 4.78 21.65 15.71
N VAL A 91 3.94 20.80 15.09
CA VAL A 91 4.26 20.22 13.78
C VAL A 91 3.88 21.10 12.60
N GLY A 92 3.04 22.12 12.80
CA GLY A 92 2.60 23.02 11.73
C GLY A 92 1.63 22.36 10.74
N THR A 93 0.88 21.36 11.20
CA THR A 93 0.00 20.53 10.37
C THR A 93 -1.42 20.56 10.88
N ARG A 94 -2.40 20.76 9.99
CA ARG A 94 -3.80 20.86 10.37
C ARG A 94 -4.40 19.51 10.74
N PHE A 95 -5.00 19.43 11.93
CA PHE A 95 -5.71 18.26 12.40
C PHE A 95 -7.22 18.48 12.28
N GLN A 96 -7.90 17.57 11.60
CA GLN A 96 -9.36 17.51 11.59
C GLN A 96 -9.79 16.47 12.62
N VAL A 97 -10.12 16.95 13.82
CA VAL A 97 -10.50 16.08 14.93
C VAL A 97 -12.03 15.95 15.01
N SER A 98 -12.53 14.71 15.04
CA SER A 98 -13.93 14.41 15.35
C SER A 98 -14.09 14.36 16.87
N TYR A 99 -14.58 15.46 17.45
CA TYR A 99 -14.91 15.53 18.87
C TYR A 99 -16.36 15.10 19.10
N MET A 100 -16.60 14.42 20.22
CA MET A 100 -17.96 14.23 20.70
C MET A 100 -18.50 15.59 21.12
N ASP A 101 -19.58 16.00 20.48
CA ASP A 101 -20.32 17.22 20.82
C ASP A 101 -21.79 16.86 21.07
N GLY A 102 -22.62 17.83 21.46
CA GLY A 102 -24.04 17.56 21.72
C GLY A 102 -24.84 17.08 20.50
N THR A 103 -24.22 17.01 19.31
CA THR A 103 -24.86 16.63 18.04
C THR A 103 -24.32 15.32 17.45
N ALA A 104 -23.04 15.03 17.64
CA ALA A 104 -22.39 13.79 17.25
C ALA A 104 -22.19 12.89 18.46
N SER A 105 -22.86 11.73 18.47
CA SER A 105 -22.70 10.72 19.52
C SER A 105 -21.38 9.96 19.42
N ASP A 106 -20.67 10.10 18.30
CA ASP A 106 -19.41 9.47 17.97
C ASP A 106 -18.28 10.50 17.92
N GLY A 107 -17.21 10.26 18.67
CA GLY A 107 -16.03 11.13 18.66
C GLY A 107 -15.18 11.04 19.91
N ILE A 108 -14.09 11.79 19.92
CA ILE A 108 -13.19 11.89 21.07
C ILE A 108 -13.82 12.83 22.09
N VAL A 109 -13.87 12.40 23.35
CA VAL A 109 -14.35 13.25 24.46
C VAL A 109 -13.32 14.37 24.71
N PRO A 110 -13.65 15.66 24.49
CA PRO A 110 -12.68 16.77 24.48
C PRO A 110 -11.91 16.99 25.79
N ASP A 111 -12.55 16.67 26.91
CA ASP A 111 -12.03 16.90 28.26
C ASP A 111 -11.23 15.71 28.82
N THR A 112 -11.05 14.64 28.02
CA THR A 112 -10.22 13.49 28.38
C THR A 112 -8.83 13.97 28.79
N LYS A 113 -8.39 13.62 30.00
CA LYS A 113 -7.12 14.06 30.57
C LYS A 113 -5.97 13.23 30.01
N ILE A 114 -4.95 13.93 29.50
CA ILE A 114 -3.75 13.36 28.91
C ILE A 114 -2.55 13.72 29.79
N THR A 115 -1.76 12.70 30.12
CA THR A 115 -0.49 12.86 30.86
C THR A 115 0.62 12.15 30.10
N LEU A 116 1.61 12.90 29.61
CA LEU A 116 2.72 12.39 28.80
C LEU A 116 4.00 13.13 29.15
N GLU A 117 5.07 12.39 29.39
CA GLU A 117 6.43 12.90 29.57
C GLU A 117 7.32 12.11 28.61
N LEU A 118 7.75 12.74 27.52
CA LEU A 118 8.51 12.13 26.43
C LEU A 118 9.58 13.11 25.94
N GLU A 119 10.76 12.60 25.61
CA GLU A 119 11.87 13.38 25.05
C GLU A 119 12.27 12.79 23.69
N ASP A 120 12.74 13.64 22.76
CA ASP A 120 13.26 13.25 21.43
C ASP A 120 12.34 12.27 20.65
N THR A 121 11.03 12.44 20.79
CA THR A 121 10.06 11.48 20.28
C THR A 121 9.42 11.98 18.97
N PRO A 122 9.30 11.14 17.92
CA PRO A 122 8.60 11.53 16.70
C PRO A 122 7.18 11.98 16.99
N ALA A 123 6.74 13.06 16.36
CA ALA A 123 5.40 13.60 16.53
C ALA A 123 4.30 12.57 16.22
N LEU A 124 4.55 11.65 15.30
CA LEU A 124 3.64 10.52 15.03
C LEU A 124 3.44 9.63 16.27
N ASN A 125 4.53 9.27 16.94
CA ASN A 125 4.45 8.46 18.15
C ASN A 125 3.77 9.26 19.27
N VAL A 126 4.02 10.57 19.38
CA VAL A 126 3.32 11.44 20.34
C VAL A 126 1.81 11.41 20.09
N LEU A 127 1.38 11.56 18.82
CA LEU A 127 -0.03 11.46 18.43
C LEU A 127 -0.61 10.11 18.84
N GLU A 128 0.07 9.01 18.52
CA GLU A 128 -0.39 7.66 18.86
C GLU A 128 -0.51 7.45 20.37
N ARG A 129 0.44 7.95 21.17
CA ARG A 129 0.36 7.91 22.63
C ARG A 129 -0.83 8.71 23.19
N ILE A 130 -1.14 9.86 22.60
CA ILE A 130 -2.34 10.64 22.97
C ILE A 130 -3.59 9.80 22.69
N LEU A 131 -3.68 9.21 21.49
CA LEU A 131 -4.86 8.44 21.07
C LEU A 131 -5.02 7.11 21.83
N GLU A 132 -3.92 6.47 22.23
CA GLU A 132 -3.93 5.32 23.13
C GLU A 132 -4.60 5.67 24.47
N GLN A 133 -4.25 6.83 25.07
CA GLN A 133 -4.89 7.29 26.31
C GLN A 133 -6.36 7.63 26.11
N CYS A 134 -6.72 8.27 25.00
CA CYS A 134 -8.12 8.47 24.65
C CYS A 134 -8.86 7.15 24.56
N SER A 135 -8.31 6.19 23.84
CA SER A 135 -8.91 4.87 23.64
C SER A 135 -9.17 4.16 24.97
N ALA A 136 -8.19 4.22 25.89
CA ALA A 136 -8.30 3.64 27.21
C ALA A 136 -9.36 4.34 28.08
N ALA A 137 -9.42 5.68 28.05
CA ALA A 137 -10.35 6.46 28.85
C ALA A 137 -11.81 6.24 28.45
N GLN A 138 -12.10 6.19 27.15
CA GLN A 138 -13.46 6.04 26.63
C GLN A 138 -13.87 4.60 26.28
N LYS A 139 -12.93 3.64 26.40
CA LYS A 139 -13.12 2.22 26.04
C LYS A 139 -13.61 2.01 24.59
N ALA A 140 -13.19 2.89 23.68
CA ALA A 140 -13.46 2.79 22.26
C ALA A 140 -12.18 3.13 21.49
N PRO A 141 -11.82 2.42 20.42
CA PRO A 141 -10.57 2.70 19.71
C PRO A 141 -10.56 4.10 19.12
N CYS A 142 -9.49 4.85 19.36
CA CYS A 142 -9.19 6.13 18.73
C CYS A 142 -7.99 5.98 17.81
N LEU A 143 -8.08 6.53 16.61
CA LEU A 143 -7.09 6.37 15.56
C LEU A 143 -6.92 7.63 14.72
N TRP A 144 -5.93 7.58 13.84
CA TRP A 144 -5.67 8.62 12.86
C TRP A 144 -5.62 8.06 11.43
N GLN A 145 -5.96 8.90 10.46
CA GLN A 145 -5.78 8.64 9.04
C GLN A 145 -5.39 9.93 8.29
N LEU A 146 -4.72 9.78 7.14
CA LEU A 146 -4.39 10.89 6.26
C LEU A 146 -5.37 10.95 5.10
N ARG A 147 -5.81 12.15 4.77
CA ARG A 147 -6.61 12.38 3.58
C ARG A 147 -6.55 13.84 3.15
N TRP A 148 -6.28 14.07 1.87
CA TRP A 148 -6.33 15.39 1.24
C TRP A 148 -5.42 16.45 1.89
N GLY A 149 -4.27 16.04 2.43
CA GLY A 149 -3.32 16.90 3.11
C GLY A 149 -3.76 17.31 4.52
N LEU A 150 -4.65 16.54 5.15
CA LEU A 150 -5.09 16.73 6.52
C LEU A 150 -4.90 15.45 7.33
N VAL A 151 -4.60 15.61 8.61
CA VAL A 151 -4.59 14.50 9.57
C VAL A 151 -5.97 14.43 10.20
N TYR A 152 -6.72 13.37 9.88
CA TYR A 152 -8.00 13.09 10.53
C TYR A 152 -7.74 12.28 11.79
N VAL A 153 -8.40 12.68 12.88
CA VAL A 153 -8.25 12.07 14.20
C VAL A 153 -9.65 11.85 14.79
N GLY A 154 -9.93 10.66 15.30
CA GLY A 154 -11.24 10.37 15.89
C GLY A 154 -11.36 8.95 16.40
N THR A 155 -12.57 8.57 16.78
CA THR A 155 -12.90 7.18 17.10
C THR A 155 -12.97 6.32 15.84
N LEU A 156 -12.86 5.00 16.00
CA LEU A 156 -13.03 4.04 14.91
C LEU A 156 -14.35 4.28 14.16
N ASP A 157 -15.45 4.47 14.90
CA ASP A 157 -16.78 4.71 14.34
C ASP A 157 -16.85 6.01 13.52
N ALA A 158 -16.40 7.14 14.09
CA ALA A 158 -16.38 8.43 13.40
C ALA A 158 -15.46 8.40 12.16
N MET A 159 -14.44 7.54 12.17
CA MET A 159 -13.53 7.36 11.03
C MET A 159 -14.09 6.42 9.96
N GLY A 160 -15.13 5.64 10.28
CA GLY A 160 -15.87 4.75 9.37
C GLY A 160 -16.87 5.46 8.46
N GLU A 161 -17.21 6.71 8.77
CA GLU A 161 -18.20 7.51 8.04
C GLU A 161 -17.99 7.52 6.51
N ALA A 162 -19.08 7.43 5.76
CA ALA A 162 -19.06 7.39 4.28
C ALA A 162 -18.29 8.55 3.64
N ARG A 163 -18.28 9.74 4.25
CA ARG A 163 -17.55 10.90 3.74
C ARG A 163 -16.04 10.72 3.75
N LEU A 164 -15.50 9.82 4.59
CA LEU A 164 -14.07 9.51 4.73
C LEU A 164 -13.63 8.30 3.90
N GLN A 165 -14.58 7.53 3.37
CA GLN A 165 -14.30 6.42 2.47
C GLN A 165 -13.71 6.90 1.14
N MET A 166 -12.86 6.09 0.55
CA MET A 166 -12.31 6.26 -0.79
C MET A 166 -12.35 4.91 -1.53
N ILE A 167 -12.35 4.95 -2.86
CA ILE A 167 -12.23 3.73 -3.67
C ILE A 167 -10.76 3.57 -4.05
N ARG A 168 -10.19 2.40 -3.78
CA ARG A 168 -8.89 1.99 -4.30
C ARG A 168 -9.04 0.72 -5.12
N ILE A 169 -8.30 0.66 -6.22
CA ILE A 169 -8.21 -0.49 -7.11
C ILE A 169 -6.87 -1.16 -6.84
N TYR A 170 -6.92 -2.44 -6.48
CA TYR A 170 -5.76 -3.27 -6.21
C TYR A 170 -5.56 -4.25 -7.37
N PRO A 171 -4.56 -4.04 -8.23
CA PRO A 171 -4.24 -4.99 -9.30
C PRO A 171 -3.66 -6.26 -8.69
N LEU A 172 -4.30 -7.40 -8.96
CA LEU A 172 -3.88 -8.68 -8.38
C LEU A 172 -3.10 -9.56 -9.38
N ALA A 173 -2.74 -9.01 -10.54
CA ALA A 173 -2.03 -9.74 -11.59
C ALA A 173 -0.68 -10.31 -11.12
N ASP A 174 0.01 -9.61 -10.20
CA ASP A 174 1.35 -10.00 -9.73
C ASP A 174 1.32 -11.06 -8.60
N LEU A 175 0.19 -11.19 -7.90
CA LEU A 175 -0.04 -12.22 -6.88
C LEU A 175 -0.21 -13.63 -7.47
N VAL A 176 -0.30 -13.76 -8.80
CA VAL A 176 -0.51 -15.03 -9.53
C VAL A 176 0.81 -15.78 -9.79
N THR A 177 1.95 -15.34 -9.24
CA THR A 177 3.24 -16.00 -9.49
C THR A 177 3.33 -17.36 -8.78
N SER A 178 2.89 -18.43 -9.44
CA SER A 178 3.16 -19.80 -8.99
C SER A 178 4.58 -20.21 -9.43
N ILE A 179 5.35 -20.78 -8.52
CA ILE A 179 6.57 -21.52 -8.88
C ILE A 179 6.14 -22.64 -9.83
N PRO A 180 6.72 -22.77 -11.04
CA PRO A 180 6.37 -23.85 -11.95
C PRO A 180 6.52 -25.17 -11.22
N ASP A 181 5.45 -25.96 -11.24
CA ASP A 181 5.54 -27.33 -10.77
C ASP A 181 6.32 -28.12 -11.84
N PHE A 182 7.55 -28.52 -11.49
CA PHE A 182 8.40 -29.32 -12.36
C PHE A 182 8.16 -30.82 -12.15
N ASP A 183 6.96 -31.22 -11.75
CA ASP A 183 6.59 -32.63 -11.54
C ASP A 183 6.53 -33.47 -12.83
N ASN A 184 6.73 -32.85 -14.00
CA ASN A 184 7.01 -33.57 -15.25
C ASN A 184 8.35 -33.10 -15.84
N PRO A 185 9.49 -33.51 -15.24
CA PRO A 185 10.77 -33.24 -15.86
C PRO A 185 10.77 -33.87 -17.27
N PRO A 186 11.27 -33.18 -18.30
CA PRO A 186 11.43 -33.82 -19.60
C PRO A 186 12.28 -35.08 -19.41
N ASP A 187 11.87 -36.18 -20.03
CA ASP A 187 12.70 -37.38 -20.16
C ASP A 187 13.98 -36.99 -20.91
N LEU A 188 15.01 -36.59 -20.16
CA LEU A 188 16.36 -36.41 -20.65
C LEU A 188 16.92 -37.81 -20.91
N ASN A 189 16.52 -38.41 -22.03
CA ASN A 189 17.11 -39.65 -22.52
C ASN A 189 18.55 -39.37 -22.98
N LEU A 190 19.48 -39.37 -22.02
CA LEU A 190 20.93 -39.33 -22.24
C LEU A 190 21.52 -40.74 -22.45
N GLY A 191 20.71 -41.72 -22.86
CA GLY A 191 21.11 -43.10 -23.08
C GLY A 191 21.05 -43.51 -24.56
N GLY A 192 22.19 -43.43 -25.25
CA GLY A 192 22.30 -44.01 -26.60
C GLY A 192 23.53 -43.62 -27.42
N GLY A 193 24.61 -43.18 -26.78
CA GLY A 193 25.87 -42.80 -27.45
C GLY A 193 27.02 -43.75 -27.13
N SER A 194 26.87 -45.05 -27.37
CA SER A 194 28.01 -45.97 -27.41
C SER A 194 27.69 -47.17 -28.30
N GLY A 195 28.25 -47.16 -29.51
CA GLY A 195 28.34 -48.37 -30.34
C GLY A 195 28.15 -48.13 -31.84
N GLY A 196 29.25 -48.15 -32.58
CA GLY A 196 29.28 -48.68 -33.96
C GLY A 196 29.13 -47.66 -35.08
N GLY A 197 30.21 -47.47 -35.83
CA GLY A 197 30.20 -46.66 -37.05
C GLY A 197 29.52 -47.31 -38.25
N ASN A 198 29.63 -46.56 -39.37
CA ASN A 198 29.50 -46.95 -40.79
C ASN A 198 28.26 -46.40 -41.54
N GLY A 199 28.53 -45.59 -42.57
CA GLY A 199 27.61 -45.17 -43.66
C GLY A 199 26.66 -44.02 -43.29
N GLY A 200 26.45 -42.96 -44.06
CA GLY A 200 26.66 -42.72 -45.48
C GLY A 200 25.36 -42.19 -46.10
N GLY A 201 25.33 -40.91 -46.50
CA GLY A 201 24.52 -40.38 -47.61
C GLY A 201 23.00 -40.15 -47.44
N ASN A 202 22.52 -39.13 -48.19
CA ASN A 202 21.14 -38.73 -48.49
C ASN A 202 20.30 -38.16 -47.33
N GLY A 203 19.48 -37.13 -47.51
CA GLY A 203 18.79 -36.64 -48.71
C GLY A 203 17.33 -36.40 -48.31
N GLY A 204 16.77 -35.23 -48.61
CA GLY A 204 15.52 -34.73 -48.05
C GLY A 204 14.25 -35.55 -48.32
N GLY A 205 13.16 -35.18 -47.64
CA GLY A 205 11.84 -35.74 -47.87
C GLY A 205 10.75 -35.05 -47.05
N SER A 206 9.91 -34.28 -47.74
CA SER A 206 8.65 -33.72 -47.26
C SER A 206 7.61 -34.77 -46.87
N GLY A 207 6.71 -34.40 -45.94
CA GLY A 207 5.42 -35.04 -45.66
C GLY A 207 4.95 -34.61 -44.27
N GLY A 208 3.82 -33.96 -44.02
CA GLY A 208 2.55 -33.93 -44.75
C GLY A 208 1.52 -34.79 -44.01
N GLY A 209 0.63 -34.15 -43.24
CA GLY A 209 -0.51 -34.77 -42.51
C GLY A 209 -0.24 -34.89 -41.00
N GLY A 210 -1.01 -34.33 -40.07
CA GLY A 210 -2.45 -34.07 -40.06
C GLY A 210 -3.10 -35.03 -39.05
N GLY A 211 -3.52 -34.53 -37.90
CA GLY A 211 -4.25 -35.35 -36.91
C GLY A 211 -4.03 -34.85 -35.49
N GLY A 212 -5.10 -34.31 -34.89
CA GLY A 212 -5.06 -33.62 -33.61
C GLY A 212 -4.83 -34.51 -32.40
N GLY A 213 -4.37 -33.85 -31.35
CA GLY A 213 -4.28 -34.32 -29.98
C GLY A 213 -3.92 -33.08 -29.20
N GLY A 214 -4.86 -32.59 -28.38
CA GLY A 214 -4.82 -31.28 -27.75
C GLY A 214 -3.43 -30.97 -27.23
N SER A 215 -2.85 -29.88 -27.73
CA SER A 215 -1.93 -29.14 -26.90
C SER A 215 -2.76 -28.66 -25.70
N ASP A 216 -2.77 -29.47 -24.64
CA ASP A 216 -2.97 -29.03 -23.26
C ASP A 216 -1.82 -28.07 -22.93
N ARG A 217 -1.78 -26.95 -23.65
CA ARG A 217 -1.30 -25.72 -23.04
C ARG A 217 -2.36 -25.43 -22.00
N PRO A 218 -2.03 -25.38 -20.71
CA PRO A 218 -2.92 -24.78 -19.74
C PRO A 218 -3.13 -23.33 -20.20
N SER A 219 -4.24 -23.10 -20.88
CA SER A 219 -5.06 -21.92 -20.63
C SER A 219 -5.62 -22.22 -19.22
N ASP A 220 -5.46 -21.41 -18.18
CA ASP A 220 -5.45 -19.96 -18.12
C ASP A 220 -4.81 -19.55 -16.78
N TYR A 221 -3.85 -18.63 -16.83
CA TYR A 221 -3.29 -17.96 -15.65
C TYR A 221 -4.27 -16.88 -15.16
N GLU A 222 -5.53 -17.26 -14.95
CA GLU A 222 -6.61 -16.39 -14.50
C GLU A 222 -6.91 -16.64 -13.02
N TRP A 223 -7.33 -15.59 -12.32
CA TRP A 223 -7.86 -15.73 -10.97
C TRP A 223 -9.14 -16.57 -11.02
N ASN A 224 -9.07 -17.83 -10.59
CA ASN A 224 -10.27 -18.65 -10.41
C ASN A 224 -11.12 -18.08 -9.25
N ASP A 225 -12.42 -18.38 -9.27
CA ASP A 225 -13.35 -17.79 -8.29
C ASP A 225 -13.05 -18.24 -6.85
N GLU A 226 -12.52 -19.46 -6.66
CA GLU A 226 -12.10 -19.97 -5.35
C GLU A 226 -11.00 -19.11 -4.71
N ARG A 227 -9.93 -18.77 -5.45
CA ARG A 227 -8.85 -17.91 -4.93
C ARG A 227 -9.34 -16.49 -4.67
N LYS A 228 -10.26 -16.00 -5.50
CA LYS A 228 -10.88 -14.68 -5.28
C LYS A 228 -11.63 -14.66 -3.94
N GLU A 229 -12.45 -15.67 -3.69
CA GLU A 229 -13.20 -15.79 -2.44
C GLU A 229 -12.28 -15.98 -1.22
N GLU A 230 -11.21 -16.78 -1.35
CA GLU A 230 -10.20 -16.96 -0.31
C GLU A 230 -9.53 -15.62 0.06
N LEU A 231 -9.13 -14.82 -0.94
CA LEU A 231 -8.52 -13.51 -0.69
C LEU A 231 -9.50 -12.54 0.00
N ILE A 232 -10.76 -12.50 -0.45
CA ILE A 232 -11.80 -11.71 0.21
C ILE A 232 -11.91 -12.12 1.68
N LEU A 233 -12.01 -13.42 1.94
CA LEU A 233 -12.19 -13.95 3.28
C LEU A 233 -10.99 -13.63 4.17
N LEU A 234 -9.78 -13.75 3.64
CA LEU A 234 -8.55 -13.40 4.35
C LEU A 234 -8.55 -11.92 4.76
N ILE A 235 -8.83 -11.01 3.82
CA ILE A 235 -8.87 -9.57 4.11
C ILE A 235 -9.97 -9.26 5.13
N GLN A 236 -11.17 -9.82 4.96
CA GLN A 236 -12.30 -9.58 5.88
C GLN A 236 -12.05 -10.12 7.30
N THR A 237 -11.27 -11.18 7.43
CA THR A 237 -10.96 -11.81 8.73
C THR A 237 -9.82 -11.09 9.44
N MET A 238 -8.86 -10.54 8.70
CA MET A 238 -7.63 -9.98 9.27
C MET A 238 -7.68 -8.47 9.44
N VAL A 239 -8.46 -7.77 8.60
CA VAL A 239 -8.53 -6.30 8.59
C VAL A 239 -9.91 -5.87 9.05
N GLU A 240 -10.00 -5.31 10.26
CA GLU A 240 -11.21 -4.69 10.81
C GLU A 240 -12.51 -5.49 10.54
N PRO A 241 -12.67 -6.70 11.10
CA PRO A 241 -13.74 -7.62 10.69
C PRO A 241 -15.15 -7.03 10.81
N SER A 242 -15.40 -6.19 11.82
CA SER A 242 -16.69 -5.54 12.03
C SER A 242 -16.99 -4.39 11.06
N ALA A 243 -16.00 -3.90 10.31
CA ALA A 243 -16.17 -2.76 9.41
C ALA A 243 -16.86 -3.14 8.08
N TRP A 244 -16.78 -4.40 7.68
CA TRP A 244 -17.24 -4.85 6.36
C TRP A 244 -18.76 -5.00 6.28
N LYS A 245 -19.33 -4.56 5.15
CA LYS A 245 -20.77 -4.70 4.87
C LYS A 245 -21.26 -6.16 4.85
N SER A 246 -20.42 -7.10 4.44
CA SER A 246 -20.71 -8.54 4.52
C SER A 246 -20.85 -9.03 5.96
N ASN A 247 -20.18 -8.38 6.91
CA ASN A 247 -20.19 -8.71 8.34
C ASN A 247 -21.16 -7.83 9.13
N GLY A 248 -22.03 -7.06 8.46
CA GLY A 248 -23.01 -6.18 9.09
C GLY A 248 -22.52 -4.76 9.43
N GLY A 249 -21.29 -4.42 9.05
CA GLY A 249 -20.78 -3.05 9.14
C GLY A 249 -21.22 -2.16 7.98
N ASP A 250 -20.78 -0.91 7.97
CA ASP A 250 -21.06 0.08 6.93
C ASP A 250 -19.83 0.86 6.44
N ALA A 251 -18.69 0.66 7.13
CA ALA A 251 -17.44 1.37 6.84
C ALA A 251 -16.74 0.88 5.58
N ALA A 252 -16.90 -0.39 5.19
CA ALA A 252 -16.15 -0.95 4.06
C ALA A 252 -16.94 -1.91 3.15
N THR A 253 -16.63 -1.86 1.86
CA THR A 253 -17.13 -2.80 0.85
C THR A 253 -16.01 -3.19 -0.10
N MET A 254 -16.03 -4.42 -0.59
CA MET A 254 -15.06 -4.92 -1.57
C MET A 254 -15.77 -5.74 -2.64
N MET A 255 -15.24 -5.73 -3.85
CA MET A 255 -15.73 -6.53 -4.97
C MET A 255 -14.60 -6.83 -5.96
N PHE A 256 -14.69 -7.97 -6.63
CA PHE A 256 -13.83 -8.25 -7.77
C PHE A 256 -14.39 -7.63 -9.04
N GLN A 257 -13.50 -7.05 -9.83
CA GLN A 257 -13.76 -6.65 -11.20
C GLN A 257 -12.59 -7.11 -12.07
N ASP A 258 -12.83 -8.13 -12.89
CA ASP A 258 -11.82 -8.80 -13.70
C ASP A 258 -10.63 -9.30 -12.83
N SER A 259 -9.42 -8.78 -13.05
CA SER A 259 -8.21 -9.09 -12.26
C SER A 259 -7.90 -8.05 -11.17
N ASN A 260 -8.87 -7.20 -10.83
CA ASN A 260 -8.71 -6.16 -9.83
C ASN A 260 -9.64 -6.37 -8.65
N LEU A 261 -9.12 -6.12 -7.45
CA LEU A 261 -9.94 -5.99 -6.25
C LEU A 261 -10.25 -4.51 -6.03
N VAL A 262 -11.53 -4.17 -6.10
CA VAL A 262 -12.01 -2.81 -5.87
C VAL A 262 -12.51 -2.73 -4.44
N ILE A 263 -11.88 -1.87 -3.63
CA ILE A 263 -12.24 -1.69 -2.22
C ILE A 263 -12.68 -0.25 -2.01
N ARG A 264 -13.86 -0.06 -1.42
CA ARG A 264 -14.29 1.22 -0.87
C ARG A 264 -14.19 1.15 0.65
N ALA A 265 -13.29 1.91 1.24
CA ALA A 265 -13.06 1.94 2.68
C ALA A 265 -12.38 3.26 3.12
N PRO A 266 -12.31 3.58 4.42
CA PRO A 266 -11.50 4.69 4.93
C PRO A 266 -10.00 4.40 4.81
N GLY A 267 -9.19 5.44 4.95
CA GLY A 267 -7.74 5.37 4.79
C GLY A 267 -7.04 4.43 5.78
N TYR A 268 -7.56 4.28 7.01
CA TYR A 268 -6.96 3.37 7.99
C TYR A 268 -7.09 1.89 7.60
N ILE A 269 -8.19 1.50 6.94
CA ILE A 269 -8.38 0.14 6.41
C ILE A 269 -7.42 -0.10 5.25
N HIS A 270 -7.35 0.85 4.31
CA HIS A 270 -6.39 0.77 3.21
C HIS A 270 -4.94 0.67 3.71
N ARG A 271 -4.58 1.44 4.74
CA ARG A 271 -3.26 1.38 5.38
C ARG A 271 -2.95 -0.01 5.95
N GLN A 272 -3.92 -0.70 6.53
CA GLN A 272 -3.72 -2.07 7.02
C GLN A 272 -3.54 -3.09 5.89
N ILE A 273 -4.09 -2.82 4.70
CA ILE A 273 -4.00 -3.73 3.54
C ILE A 273 -2.64 -3.61 2.85
N ASP A 274 -2.21 -2.39 2.50
CA ASP A 274 -1.01 -2.18 1.68
C ASP A 274 -0.14 -0.98 2.08
N GLY A 275 -0.37 -0.42 3.27
CA GLY A 275 0.35 0.77 3.73
C GLY A 275 -0.07 2.02 2.96
N PHE A 276 0.91 2.82 2.53
CA PHE A 276 0.66 4.08 1.84
C PHE A 276 0.93 3.97 0.33
N PRO A 277 0.04 4.51 -0.53
CA PRO A 277 0.20 4.47 -1.99
C PRO A 277 1.31 5.39 -2.52
N TYR A 278 2.15 5.96 -1.65
CA TYR A 278 3.14 6.97 -2.00
C TYR A 278 4.43 6.79 -1.19
N ALA A 279 5.54 7.20 -1.81
CA ALA A 279 6.81 7.26 -1.14
C ALA A 279 6.83 8.43 -0.14
N ILE A 280 7.26 8.18 1.10
CA ILE A 280 7.42 9.23 2.10
C ILE A 280 8.70 10.03 1.81
N PRO A 281 8.62 11.34 1.52
CA PRO A 281 9.79 12.19 1.35
C PRO A 281 10.65 12.13 2.61
N THR A 282 11.95 11.97 2.44
CA THR A 282 12.92 12.02 3.54
C THR A 282 13.60 13.38 3.51
N PRO A 283 13.51 14.19 4.58
CA PRO A 283 14.17 15.49 4.62
C PRO A 283 15.70 15.31 4.62
N GLU A 284 16.41 16.24 3.97
CA GLU A 284 17.86 16.19 3.83
C GLU A 284 18.57 16.26 5.18
N ASN A 285 18.08 17.09 6.09
CA ASN A 285 18.65 17.29 7.43
C ASN A 285 17.89 16.50 8.51
N ARG A 286 17.63 15.22 8.25
CA ARG A 286 16.85 14.38 9.18
C ARG A 286 17.59 14.17 10.51
N PRO A 287 16.87 14.17 11.65
CA PRO A 287 17.44 13.73 12.91
C PRO A 287 17.81 12.24 12.81
N ILE A 288 19.10 11.93 12.97
CA ILE A 288 19.59 10.53 13.01
C ILE A 288 19.44 10.04 14.44
N ARG A 289 18.35 9.32 14.69
CA ARG A 289 18.12 8.64 15.97
C ARG A 289 18.51 7.19 15.84
N SER A 290 18.98 6.59 16.93
CA SER A 290 19.39 5.19 16.98
C SER A 290 18.92 4.56 18.30
N ILE A 291 18.10 3.52 18.23
CA ILE A 291 17.83 2.64 19.38
C ILE A 291 18.82 1.50 19.34
N ARG A 292 19.44 1.21 20.48
CA ARG A 292 20.20 -0.02 20.71
C ARG A 292 19.27 -1.09 21.27
N ILE A 293 19.00 -2.11 20.47
CA ILE A 293 18.28 -3.31 20.90
C ILE A 293 19.33 -4.31 21.36
N ALA A 294 19.45 -4.50 22.67
CA ALA A 294 20.35 -5.48 23.26
C ALA A 294 19.64 -6.84 23.38
N GLY A 295 19.89 -7.73 22.42
CA GLY A 295 19.57 -9.15 22.55
C GLY A 295 20.67 -9.92 23.29
N ARG A 296 20.35 -11.14 23.74
CA ARG A 296 21.26 -11.99 24.54
C ARG A 296 22.60 -12.31 23.86
N HIS A 297 22.68 -12.20 22.52
CA HIS A 297 23.89 -12.43 21.72
C HIS A 297 24.19 -11.36 20.66
N LEU A 298 23.31 -10.37 20.46
CA LEU A 298 23.45 -9.36 19.42
C LEU A 298 22.92 -8.01 19.90
N THR A 299 23.71 -6.95 19.68
CA THR A 299 23.25 -5.56 19.81
C THR A 299 23.02 -5.01 18.41
N VAL A 300 21.78 -4.63 18.12
CA VAL A 300 21.43 -3.99 16.84
C VAL A 300 21.14 -2.52 17.12
N GLU A 301 21.84 -1.64 16.41
CA GLU A 301 21.55 -0.21 16.41
C GLU A 301 20.67 0.10 15.20
N LYS A 302 19.39 0.42 15.42
CA LYS A 302 18.44 0.72 14.34
C LYS A 302 17.92 2.14 14.49
N SER A 303 17.69 2.83 13.38
CA SER A 303 17.13 4.16 13.46
C SER A 303 15.70 4.15 13.98
N ILE A 304 15.36 5.02 14.94
CA ILE A 304 13.98 5.16 15.47
C ILE A 304 13.04 5.52 14.33
N THR A 305 13.46 6.47 13.51
CA THR A 305 12.67 6.96 12.39
C THR A 305 12.46 5.87 11.33
N GLU A 306 13.47 5.05 11.07
CA GLU A 306 13.35 3.90 10.19
C GLU A 306 12.44 2.83 10.79
N ARG A 307 12.48 2.62 12.11
CA ARG A 307 11.53 1.73 12.79
C ARG A 307 10.09 2.23 12.62
N VAL A 308 9.82 3.49 12.92
CA VAL A 308 8.48 4.08 12.76
C VAL A 308 8.01 4.00 11.32
N LYS A 309 8.90 4.28 10.36
CA LYS A 309 8.60 4.12 8.94
C LYS A 309 8.24 2.67 8.60
N ASP A 310 9.00 1.70 9.09
CA ASP A 310 8.75 0.27 8.84
C ASP A 310 7.46 -0.21 9.53
N ASP A 311 7.14 0.30 10.72
CA ASP A 311 5.91 -0.04 11.45
C ASP A 311 4.68 0.48 10.68
N VAL A 312 4.82 1.62 9.99
CA VAL A 312 3.75 2.35 9.31
C VAL A 312 3.56 1.95 7.83
N ILE A 313 4.65 1.62 7.12
CA ILE A 313 4.63 1.24 5.69
C ILE A 313 4.73 -0.28 5.50
N GLY A 314 5.23 -1.01 6.50
CA GLY A 314 5.72 -2.37 6.32
C GLY A 314 7.17 -2.39 5.82
N LYS A 315 7.89 -3.49 6.09
CA LYS A 315 9.26 -3.67 5.58
C LYS A 315 9.21 -3.86 4.06
N PRO A 316 10.09 -3.21 3.27
CA PRO A 316 10.33 -3.66 1.91
C PRO A 316 10.88 -5.09 1.98
N THR A 317 10.16 -6.04 1.37
CA THR A 317 10.71 -7.38 1.15
C THR A 317 11.96 -7.21 0.31
N SER A 318 13.11 -7.59 0.88
CA SER A 318 14.35 -7.62 0.09
C SER A 318 14.18 -8.65 -1.02
N PRO A 319 14.61 -8.34 -2.26
CA PRO A 319 14.50 -9.25 -3.40
C PRO A 319 15.32 -10.52 -3.21
#